data_AF-A3ZW83-F1
#
_entry.id   AF-A3ZW83-F1
#
_cell.length_a   1.000
_cell.length_b   1.000
_cell.length_c   1.000
_cell.angle_alpha   90.00
_cell.angle_beta   90.00
_cell.angle_gamma   90.00
#
_symmetry.space_group_name_H-M   'P 1'
#
loop_
_entity.id
_entity.type
_entity.pdbx_description
1 polymer ?
#
loop_
_entity_poly.entity_id
_entity_poly.type
_entity_poly.pdbx_seq_one_letter_code
_entity_poly.pdbx_strand_id
1 'polypeptide(L)'
;MHIQPLLLSSTSLIGSTLRSGSTSASPSGASSNDVKPSTQPADELTLSAEAQAASAAEDASATSATTELTPEEQEQVQKLESRDQEVRQHEQAHLAAAGGFAQGGPTFTYQQGPDGQRYAIGGEVQIDTSPIDGDPHATLQKARVIQAAALSPSEPSSQDQAVAAAAVQLVQSAQQELQQRNADPTAEEGLAGASLLDAVDVNAPSAPSSTAAQSSIIGYFAQEAEAAYSQAAAKPASSLFLLA
;
A
#
# COMPACT_ATOMS: atom_id res chain seq x y z
N MET A 1 65.60 0.03 -18.78
CA MET A 1 65.04 0.91 -17.74
C MET A 1 64.14 0.03 -16.87
N HIS A 2 64.71 -0.60 -15.85
CA HIS A 2 64.50 -0.26 -14.42
C HIS A 2 63.02 -0.21 -14.01
N ILE A 3 62.60 -1.30 -13.36
CA ILE A 3 61.33 -1.51 -12.65
C ILE A 3 61.53 -0.97 -11.23
N GLN A 4 60.59 -0.18 -10.67
CA GLN A 4 60.19 -0.23 -9.26
C GLN A 4 58.79 0.39 -9.06
N PRO A 5 57.91 -0.24 -8.25
CA PRO A 5 56.62 0.31 -7.81
C PRO A 5 56.75 1.11 -6.51
N LEU A 6 56.01 2.21 -6.37
CA LEU A 6 55.86 2.96 -5.11
C LEU A 6 54.55 2.56 -4.42
N LEU A 7 54.68 1.95 -3.24
CA LEU A 7 53.62 1.64 -2.27
C LEU A 7 53.55 2.77 -1.23
N LEU A 8 52.42 3.47 -1.15
CA LEU A 8 52.00 4.38 -0.07
C LEU A 8 50.46 4.41 -0.13
N SER A 9 49.63 4.36 0.91
CA SER A 9 49.86 4.59 2.34
C SER A 9 48.63 4.17 3.18
N SER A 10 48.90 3.86 4.45
CA SER A 10 48.10 4.13 5.66
C SER A 10 46.80 3.37 5.95
N THR A 11 46.94 2.28 6.71
CA THR A 11 45.89 1.78 7.63
C THR A 11 46.29 2.15 9.06
N SER A 12 45.49 2.98 9.72
CA SER A 12 45.57 3.20 11.15
C SER A 12 44.14 3.24 11.69
N LEU A 13 43.72 2.20 12.40
CA LEU A 13 42.63 2.33 13.36
C LEU A 13 42.93 1.48 14.58
N ILE A 14 43.03 2.20 15.69
CA ILE A 14 43.48 1.82 17.02
C ILE A 14 42.31 1.12 17.74
N GLY A 15 42.61 0.05 18.48
CA GLY A 15 41.65 -0.66 19.33
C GLY A 15 41.50 -0.07 20.74
N SER A 16 40.84 -0.87 21.61
CA SER A 16 40.60 -0.69 23.06
C SER A 16 39.38 0.18 23.42
N THR A 17 38.48 -0.14 24.35
CA THR A 17 38.46 -1.11 25.47
C THR A 17 37.01 -1.46 25.86
N LEU A 18 36.84 -2.65 26.45
CA LEU A 18 35.64 -3.09 27.16
C LEU A 18 35.44 -2.32 28.47
N ARG A 19 34.19 -2.05 28.86
CA ARG A 19 33.82 -1.73 30.25
C ARG A 19 32.62 -2.56 30.71
N SER A 20 32.92 -3.43 31.66
CA SER A 20 32.01 -4.25 32.46
C SER A 20 31.87 -3.62 33.86
N GLY A 21 30.70 -3.80 34.48
CA GLY A 21 30.36 -3.43 35.86
C GLY A 21 28.83 -3.26 35.95
N SER A 22 28.01 -4.21 36.42
CA SER A 22 27.97 -4.93 37.71
C SER A 22 27.78 -4.00 38.91
N THR A 23 26.54 -3.91 39.39
CA THR A 23 26.03 -4.12 40.78
C THR A 23 24.55 -3.67 40.80
N SER A 24 23.53 -4.45 41.18
CA SER A 24 23.20 -5.29 42.34
C SER A 24 22.32 -4.56 43.38
N ALA A 25 21.17 -5.22 43.66
CA ALA A 25 20.43 -5.29 44.92
C ALA A 25 19.33 -4.24 45.26
N SER A 26 18.10 -4.76 45.21
CA SER A 26 16.98 -4.43 46.10
C SER A 26 17.33 -4.61 47.59
N PRO A 27 16.50 -4.05 48.49
CA PRO A 27 15.76 -4.97 49.36
C PRO A 27 14.28 -4.60 49.57
N SER A 28 13.50 -5.67 49.73
CA SER A 28 12.13 -5.72 50.26
C SER A 28 12.15 -5.61 51.79
N GLY A 29 11.10 -5.02 52.38
CA GLY A 29 10.90 -4.99 53.83
C GLY A 29 9.58 -4.32 54.22
N ALA A 30 8.55 -5.16 54.41
CA ALA A 30 7.20 -4.81 54.84
C ALA A 30 7.13 -4.42 56.33
N SER A 31 6.16 -3.57 56.70
CA SER A 31 5.46 -3.69 58.00
C SER A 31 4.13 -2.92 58.00
N SER A 32 3.09 -3.62 58.43
CA SER A 32 1.68 -3.27 58.47
C SER A 32 1.34 -2.16 59.46
N ASN A 33 0.27 -1.41 59.20
CA ASN A 33 -0.74 -1.10 60.22
C ASN A 33 -2.07 -0.66 59.57
N ASP A 34 -3.09 -1.46 59.91
CA ASP A 34 -4.52 -1.25 59.72
C ASP A 34 -5.05 -0.15 60.66
N VAL A 35 -5.75 0.88 60.15
CA VAL A 35 -6.85 1.58 60.85
C VAL A 35 -7.89 2.07 59.83
N LYS A 36 -9.15 1.72 60.12
CA LYS A 36 -10.44 1.96 59.43
C LYS A 36 -10.84 3.46 59.25
N PRO A 37 -11.91 3.74 58.47
CA PRO A 37 -12.17 5.02 57.80
C PRO A 37 -13.09 5.95 58.59
N SER A 38 -13.10 7.24 58.21
CA SER A 38 -14.23 8.16 58.43
C SER A 38 -14.06 9.50 57.69
N THR A 39 -15.09 9.81 56.88
CA THR A 39 -15.74 11.13 56.72
C THR A 39 -15.12 12.18 55.78
N GLN A 40 -15.82 12.38 54.65
CA GLN A 40 -15.88 13.58 53.77
C GLN A 40 -16.19 14.90 54.56
N PRO A 41 -16.04 16.14 54.03
CA PRO A 41 -16.38 16.53 52.64
C PRO A 41 -15.55 17.66 51.97
N ALA A 42 -15.85 17.83 50.68
CA ALA A 42 -15.88 19.05 49.85
C ALA A 42 -14.62 19.95 49.76
N ASP A 43 -14.00 19.96 48.57
CA ASP A 43 -13.91 21.23 47.83
C ASP A 43 -13.91 20.95 46.31
N GLU A 44 -14.90 21.52 45.65
CA GLU A 44 -15.23 21.35 44.25
C GLU A 44 -14.66 22.56 43.50
N LEU A 45 -13.46 22.44 42.95
CA LEU A 45 -12.93 23.45 42.03
C LEU A 45 -13.58 23.28 40.66
N THR A 46 -14.78 23.84 40.56
CA THR A 46 -15.53 24.08 39.34
C THR A 46 -14.70 25.00 38.45
N LEU A 47 -14.07 24.45 37.41
CA LEU A 47 -13.46 25.24 36.35
C LEU A 47 -14.58 25.91 35.55
N SER A 48 -14.81 27.19 35.83
CA SER A 48 -15.78 28.05 35.15
C SER A 48 -15.53 28.10 33.64
N ALA A 49 -16.59 27.90 32.88
CA ALA A 49 -16.66 27.92 31.41
C ALA A 49 -16.32 29.29 30.76
N GLU A 50 -15.93 30.30 31.54
CA GLU A 50 -15.60 31.64 31.04
C GLU A 50 -14.16 31.74 30.48
N ALA A 51 -13.27 30.78 30.80
CA ALA A 51 -11.91 30.74 30.25
C ALA A 51 -11.84 30.12 28.83
N GLN A 52 -12.95 29.59 28.32
CA GLN A 52 -13.03 28.91 27.03
C GLN A 52 -13.66 29.77 25.92
N ALA A 53 -14.19 30.95 26.26
CA ALA A 53 -14.73 31.92 25.31
C ALA A 53 -13.70 32.98 24.87
N ALA A 54 -12.60 33.15 25.62
CA ALA A 54 -11.51 34.06 25.26
C ALA A 54 -10.45 33.42 24.35
N SER A 55 -10.38 32.09 24.26
CA SER A 55 -9.50 31.36 23.35
C SER A 55 -10.15 31.01 22.00
N ALA A 56 -11.45 31.26 21.84
CA ALA A 56 -12.21 31.00 20.60
C ALA A 56 -12.36 32.24 19.69
N ALA A 57 -11.92 33.42 20.14
CA ALA A 57 -11.97 34.67 19.38
C ALA A 57 -10.62 35.10 18.81
N GLU A 58 -9.50 34.54 19.26
CA GLU A 58 -8.16 34.82 18.70
C GLU A 58 -7.77 33.86 17.56
N ASP A 59 -8.42 32.69 17.45
CA ASP A 59 -8.11 31.70 16.40
C ASP A 59 -8.88 31.96 15.08
N ALA A 60 -9.93 32.78 15.10
CA ALA A 60 -10.70 33.14 13.90
C ALA A 60 -10.11 34.34 13.12
N SER A 61 -9.06 34.99 13.66
CA SER A 61 -8.44 36.18 13.06
C SER A 61 -7.05 35.93 12.47
N ALA A 62 -6.61 34.68 12.39
CA ALA A 62 -5.28 34.30 11.85
C ALA A 62 -5.32 33.58 10.48
N THR A 63 -6.50 33.26 9.92
CA THR A 63 -6.60 32.40 8.73
C THR A 63 -6.94 33.12 7.42
N SER A 64 -6.89 34.45 7.36
CA SER A 64 -6.98 35.18 6.08
C SER A 64 -6.24 36.51 6.15
N ALA A 65 -5.02 36.50 6.68
CA ALA A 65 -4.05 37.47 6.22
C ALA A 65 -3.57 36.97 4.86
N THR A 66 -4.32 37.28 3.79
CA THR A 66 -3.76 37.31 2.44
C THR A 66 -2.73 38.43 2.43
N THR A 67 -1.55 38.15 2.98
CA THR A 67 -0.35 38.90 2.65
C THR A 67 -0.23 38.80 1.14
N GLU A 68 -0.34 39.93 0.44
CA GLU A 68 -0.17 39.94 -1.00
C GLU A 68 1.20 39.35 -1.31
N LEU A 69 1.19 38.20 -1.99
CA LEU A 69 2.41 37.50 -2.37
C LEU A 69 3.22 38.39 -3.33
N THR A 70 4.53 38.45 -3.13
CA THR A 70 5.40 39.11 -4.12
C THR A 70 5.36 38.34 -5.45
N PRO A 71 5.73 38.98 -6.58
CA PRO A 71 5.80 38.27 -7.87
C PRO A 71 6.63 36.99 -7.81
N GLU A 72 7.73 36.99 -7.06
CA GLU A 72 8.60 35.82 -6.86
C GLU A 72 7.91 34.70 -6.07
N GLU A 73 7.14 35.04 -5.04
CA GLU A 73 6.35 34.09 -4.27
C GLU A 73 5.21 33.49 -5.10
N GLN A 74 4.59 34.29 -5.97
CA GLN A 74 3.56 33.80 -6.91
C GLN A 74 4.14 32.81 -7.91
N GLU A 75 5.33 33.07 -8.46
CA GLU A 75 6.01 32.11 -9.33
C GLU A 75 6.35 30.81 -8.58
N GLN A 76 6.72 30.90 -7.30
CA GLN A 76 6.97 29.71 -6.48
C GLN A 76 5.70 28.88 -6.27
N VAL A 77 4.57 29.53 -5.98
CA VAL A 77 3.27 28.85 -5.84
C VAL A 77 2.90 28.15 -7.14
N GLN A 78 3.01 28.82 -8.29
CA GLN A 78 2.71 28.20 -9.60
C GLN A 78 3.58 26.97 -9.89
N LYS A 79 4.87 26.99 -9.52
CA LYS A 79 5.76 25.83 -9.65
C LYS A 79 5.32 24.67 -8.76
N LEU A 80 4.92 24.97 -7.52
CA LEU A 80 4.43 23.97 -6.58
C LEU A 80 3.10 23.36 -7.02
N GLU A 81 2.18 24.17 -7.56
CA GLU A 81 0.91 23.71 -8.13
C GLU A 81 1.12 22.76 -9.32
N SER A 82 2.00 23.14 -10.26
CA SER A 82 2.34 22.26 -11.40
C SER A 82 2.85 20.92 -10.91
N ARG A 83 3.80 20.95 -9.95
CA ARG A 83 4.38 19.74 -9.39
C ARG A 83 3.36 18.88 -8.64
N ASP A 84 2.45 19.48 -7.86
CA ASP A 84 1.39 18.76 -7.17
C ASP A 84 0.46 18.03 -8.15
N GLN A 85 0.05 18.70 -9.23
CA GLN A 85 -0.77 18.10 -10.27
C GLN A 85 -0.06 16.93 -10.97
N GLU A 86 1.22 17.12 -11.32
CA GLU A 86 2.06 16.09 -11.92
C GLU A 86 2.20 14.89 -11.00
N VAL A 87 2.56 15.09 -9.74
CA VAL A 87 2.71 14.02 -8.74
C VAL A 87 1.39 13.27 -8.57
N ARG A 88 0.26 13.97 -8.41
CA ARG A 88 -1.04 13.30 -8.26
C ARG A 88 -1.43 12.48 -9.48
N GLN A 89 -1.19 12.98 -10.69
CA GLN A 89 -1.44 12.21 -11.90
C GLN A 89 -0.50 11.01 -12.01
N HIS A 90 0.76 11.17 -11.62
CA HIS A 90 1.74 10.10 -11.59
C HIS A 90 1.29 8.97 -10.66
N GLU A 91 0.94 9.30 -9.41
CA GLU A 91 0.48 8.31 -8.44
C GLU A 91 -0.86 7.67 -8.84
N GLN A 92 -1.77 8.45 -9.44
CA GLN A 92 -3.03 7.92 -9.93
C GLN A 92 -2.83 6.91 -11.06
N ALA A 93 -1.85 7.14 -11.95
CA ALA A 93 -1.49 6.21 -13.00
C ALA A 93 -0.92 4.91 -12.42
N HIS A 94 -0.03 5.01 -11.43
CA HIS A 94 0.49 3.85 -10.71
C HIS A 94 -0.63 3.03 -10.05
N LEU A 95 -1.54 3.70 -9.32
CA LEU A 95 -2.67 3.04 -8.66
C LEU A 95 -3.57 2.31 -9.67
N ALA A 96 -3.92 2.99 -10.78
CA ALA A 96 -4.77 2.43 -11.81
C ALA A 96 -4.14 1.18 -12.46
N ALA A 97 -2.82 1.21 -12.67
CA ALA A 97 -2.10 0.07 -13.25
C ALA A 97 -1.91 -1.08 -12.25
N ALA A 98 -1.72 -0.77 -10.96
CA ALA A 98 -1.58 -1.78 -9.89
C ALA A 98 -2.90 -2.53 -9.62
N GLY A 99 -4.04 -1.87 -9.82
CA GLY A 99 -5.36 -2.46 -9.64
C GLY A 99 -5.54 -3.05 -8.24
N GLY A 100 -6.02 -4.29 -8.17
CA GLY A 100 -6.27 -4.99 -6.91
C GLY A 100 -5.02 -5.38 -6.10
N PHE A 101 -3.81 -5.14 -6.62
CA PHE A 101 -2.56 -5.45 -5.91
C PHE A 101 -1.98 -4.24 -5.16
N ALA A 102 -2.61 -3.07 -5.27
CA ALA A 102 -2.26 -1.92 -4.44
C ALA A 102 -2.72 -2.15 -2.98
N GLN A 103 -1.85 -1.82 -2.03
CA GLN A 103 -2.10 -1.91 -0.59
C GLN A 103 -2.75 -0.62 -0.04
N GLY A 104 -3.68 -0.04 -0.79
CA GLY A 104 -4.36 1.22 -0.46
C GLY A 104 -4.22 2.29 -1.52
N GLY A 105 -4.59 3.52 -1.14
CA GLY A 105 -4.46 4.69 -2.00
C GLY A 105 -3.03 5.26 -2.02
N PRO A 106 -2.76 6.23 -2.91
CA PRO A 106 -1.46 6.87 -2.97
C PRO A 106 -1.15 7.66 -1.71
N THR A 107 0.11 7.62 -1.34
CA THR A 107 0.65 8.42 -0.24
C THR A 107 1.48 9.56 -0.82
N PHE A 108 1.51 10.71 -0.14
CA PHE A 108 2.15 11.92 -0.67
C PHE A 108 3.08 12.55 0.35
N THR A 109 4.21 13.07 -0.13
CA THR A 109 5.11 13.96 0.59
C THR A 109 4.80 15.39 0.21
N TYR A 110 4.67 16.27 1.21
CA TYR A 110 4.21 17.65 1.01
C TYR A 110 5.28 18.69 1.28
N GLN A 111 5.19 19.81 0.59
CA GLN A 111 5.90 21.05 0.89
C GLN A 111 4.91 22.19 1.11
N GLN A 112 5.15 23.03 2.11
CA GLN A 112 4.35 24.23 2.34
C GLN A 112 4.85 25.38 1.44
N GLY A 113 3.91 26.04 0.76
CA GLY A 113 4.17 27.23 -0.06
C GLY A 113 4.16 28.53 0.77
N PRO A 114 4.62 29.66 0.18
CA PRO A 114 4.60 30.97 0.83
C PRO A 114 3.17 31.50 1.09
N ASP A 115 2.19 30.92 0.41
CA ASP A 115 0.74 31.11 0.61
C ASP A 115 0.16 30.31 1.78
N GLY A 116 0.99 29.53 2.48
CA GLY A 116 0.59 28.68 3.60
C GLY A 116 -0.05 27.35 3.21
N GLN A 117 -0.29 27.10 1.92
CA GLN A 117 -0.91 25.86 1.42
C GLN A 117 0.15 24.75 1.29
N ARG A 118 -0.31 23.48 1.28
CA ARG A 118 0.57 22.31 1.11
C ARG A 118 0.40 21.69 -0.27
N TYR A 119 1.53 21.47 -0.93
CA TYR A 119 1.62 20.93 -2.29
C TYR A 119 2.36 19.60 -2.27
N ALA A 120 1.86 18.57 -2.96
CA ALA A 120 2.53 17.29 -3.09
C ALA A 120 3.77 17.44 -3.98
N ILE A 121 4.92 17.12 -3.43
CA ILE A 121 6.20 17.15 -4.13
C ILE A 121 6.77 15.76 -4.36
N GLY A 122 6.04 14.72 -3.97
CA GLY A 122 6.36 13.32 -4.24
C GLY A 122 5.22 12.45 -3.75
N GLY A 123 5.18 11.21 -4.23
CA GLY A 123 4.24 10.22 -3.77
C GLY A 123 4.73 8.81 -4.04
N GLU A 124 3.98 7.85 -3.51
CA GLU A 124 4.16 6.43 -3.84
C GLU A 124 2.84 5.67 -3.61
N VAL A 125 2.68 4.59 -4.38
CA VAL A 125 1.63 3.57 -4.20
C VAL A 125 2.29 2.30 -3.67
N GLN A 126 1.90 1.85 -2.48
CA GLN A 126 2.38 0.58 -1.97
C GLN A 126 1.75 -0.58 -2.74
N ILE A 127 2.57 -1.48 -3.28
CA ILE A 127 2.13 -2.65 -4.04
C ILE A 127 2.56 -3.92 -3.30
N ASP A 128 1.68 -4.90 -3.19
CA ASP A 128 1.99 -6.19 -2.55
C ASP A 128 2.86 -7.06 -3.45
N THR A 129 4.15 -7.13 -3.12
CA THR A 129 5.17 -7.95 -3.80
C THR A 129 5.35 -9.32 -3.15
N SER A 130 4.37 -9.79 -2.38
CA SER A 130 4.39 -11.14 -1.81
C SER A 130 3.90 -12.18 -2.83
N PRO A 131 4.42 -13.42 -2.80
CA PRO A 131 3.85 -14.51 -3.60
C PRO A 131 2.42 -14.83 -3.15
N ILE A 132 1.67 -15.51 -4.02
CA ILE A 132 0.38 -16.11 -3.67
C ILE A 132 0.66 -17.55 -3.22
N ASP A 133 0.37 -17.84 -1.96
CA ASP A 133 0.68 -19.12 -1.34
C ASP A 133 0.00 -20.29 -2.07
N GLY A 134 0.79 -21.33 -2.35
CA GLY A 134 0.31 -22.57 -2.97
C GLY A 134 -0.01 -22.47 -4.47
N ASP A 135 0.00 -21.27 -5.06
CA ASP A 135 -0.31 -21.05 -6.48
C ASP A 135 0.80 -20.26 -7.21
N PRO A 136 1.79 -20.96 -7.77
CA PRO A 136 2.85 -20.32 -8.56
C PRO A 136 2.34 -19.78 -9.90
N HIS A 137 1.24 -20.30 -10.45
CA HIS A 137 0.63 -19.72 -11.65
C HIS A 137 0.03 -18.35 -11.36
N ALA A 138 -0.72 -18.21 -10.27
CA ALA A 138 -1.26 -16.93 -9.83
C ALA A 138 -0.14 -15.97 -9.43
N THR A 139 0.91 -16.45 -8.75
CA THR A 139 2.09 -15.62 -8.41
C THR A 139 2.75 -15.06 -9.66
N LEU A 140 2.93 -15.87 -10.71
CA LEU A 140 3.51 -15.42 -11.97
C LEU A 140 2.65 -14.33 -12.64
N GLN A 141 1.32 -14.48 -12.62
CA GLN A 141 0.41 -13.48 -13.18
C GLN A 141 0.43 -12.18 -12.37
N LYS A 142 0.32 -12.28 -11.04
CA LYS A 142 0.44 -11.15 -10.11
C LYS A 142 1.73 -10.39 -10.35
N ALA A 143 2.86 -11.09 -10.39
CA ALA A 143 4.17 -10.48 -10.60
C ALA A 143 4.28 -9.70 -11.92
N ARG A 144 3.69 -10.21 -13.01
CA ARG A 144 3.66 -9.47 -14.29
C ARG A 144 2.85 -8.19 -14.21
N VAL A 145 1.69 -8.23 -13.53
CA VAL A 145 0.87 -7.03 -13.33
C VAL A 145 1.62 -6.01 -12.50
N ILE A 146 2.27 -6.42 -11.41
CA ILE A 146 3.08 -5.54 -10.56
C ILE A 146 4.23 -4.92 -11.35
N GLN A 147 4.94 -5.72 -12.15
CA GLN A 147 6.03 -5.22 -12.99
C GLN A 147 5.53 -4.16 -13.98
N ALA A 148 4.40 -4.42 -14.65
CA ALA A 148 3.82 -3.48 -15.60
C ALA A 148 3.34 -2.19 -14.90
N ALA A 149 2.74 -2.30 -13.71
CA ALA A 149 2.27 -1.17 -12.95
C ALA A 149 3.40 -0.26 -12.46
N ALA A 150 4.47 -0.86 -11.95
CA ALA A 150 5.67 -0.15 -11.50
C ALA A 150 6.42 0.53 -12.66
N LEU A 151 6.32 0.00 -13.88
CA LEU A 151 6.93 0.58 -15.07
C LEU A 151 5.93 1.39 -15.92
N SER A 152 4.73 1.68 -15.41
CA SER A 152 3.65 2.27 -16.22
C SER A 152 3.90 3.73 -16.60
N PRO A 153 4.39 4.62 -15.71
CA PRO A 153 4.76 5.97 -16.12
C PRO A 153 6.06 5.98 -16.93
N SER A 154 6.23 7.01 -17.76
CA SER A 154 7.42 7.16 -18.61
C SER A 154 8.71 7.41 -17.83
N GLU A 155 8.59 7.95 -16.61
CA GLU A 155 9.71 8.23 -15.71
C GLU A 155 9.41 7.62 -14.33
N PRO A 156 9.57 6.29 -14.15
CA PRO A 156 9.32 5.65 -12.86
C PRO A 156 10.32 6.13 -11.81
N SER A 157 9.85 6.32 -10.57
CA SER A 157 10.72 6.70 -9.45
C SER A 157 11.69 5.56 -9.07
N SER A 158 12.66 5.86 -8.21
CA SER A 158 13.54 4.82 -7.67
C SER A 158 12.79 3.73 -6.89
N GLN A 159 11.68 4.10 -6.24
CA GLN A 159 10.84 3.17 -5.49
C GLN A 159 10.10 2.23 -6.45
N ASP A 160 9.55 2.77 -7.54
CA ASP A 160 8.86 1.96 -8.55
C ASP A 160 9.82 0.99 -9.23
N GLN A 161 11.04 1.44 -9.54
CA GLN A 161 12.08 0.56 -10.07
C GLN A 161 12.43 -0.59 -9.11
N ALA A 162 12.44 -0.34 -7.79
CA ALA A 162 12.65 -1.37 -6.79
C ALA A 162 11.49 -2.37 -6.76
N VAL A 163 10.24 -1.91 -6.87
CA VAL A 163 9.05 -2.76 -6.97
C VAL A 163 9.09 -3.61 -8.25
N ALA A 164 9.47 -3.03 -9.38
CA ALA A 164 9.63 -3.75 -10.64
C ALA A 164 10.71 -4.84 -10.53
N ALA A 165 11.84 -4.54 -9.87
CA ALA A 165 12.88 -5.52 -9.61
C ALA A 165 12.40 -6.66 -8.69
N ALA A 166 11.64 -6.36 -7.64
CA ALA A 166 11.02 -7.37 -6.77
C ALA A 166 10.04 -8.26 -7.55
N ALA A 167 9.24 -7.69 -8.45
CA ALA A 167 8.35 -8.45 -9.33
C ALA A 167 9.12 -9.40 -10.27
N VAL A 168 10.28 -8.99 -10.79
CA VAL A 168 11.15 -9.88 -11.57
C VAL A 168 11.61 -11.08 -10.74
N GLN A 169 11.95 -10.88 -9.47
CA GLN A 169 12.31 -11.99 -8.57
C GLN A 169 11.13 -12.94 -8.33
N LEU A 170 9.92 -12.41 -8.14
CA LEU A 170 8.71 -13.24 -8.04
C LEU A 170 8.46 -14.08 -9.29
N VAL A 171 8.64 -13.50 -10.49
CA VAL A 171 8.52 -14.22 -11.76
C VAL A 171 9.49 -15.41 -11.79
N GLN A 172 10.75 -15.18 -11.42
CA GLN A 172 11.77 -16.23 -11.41
C GLN A 172 11.46 -17.33 -10.39
N SER A 173 11.06 -16.96 -9.18
CA SER A 173 10.67 -17.89 -8.12
C SER A 173 9.49 -18.77 -8.54
N ALA A 174 8.43 -18.15 -9.06
CA ALA A 174 7.25 -18.87 -9.54
C ALA A 174 7.56 -19.82 -10.71
N GLN A 175 8.42 -19.39 -11.65
CA GLN A 175 8.85 -20.26 -12.76
C GLN A 175 9.66 -21.46 -12.28
N GLN A 176 10.51 -21.29 -11.26
CA GLN A 176 11.27 -22.39 -10.67
C GLN A 176 10.33 -23.38 -9.96
N GLU A 177 9.35 -22.89 -9.21
CA GLU A 177 8.37 -23.73 -8.53
C GLU A 177 7.52 -24.53 -9.53
N LEU A 178 7.07 -23.90 -10.62
CA LEU A 178 6.36 -24.60 -11.71
C LEU A 178 7.20 -25.72 -12.33
N GLN A 179 8.50 -25.50 -12.51
CA GLN A 179 9.40 -26.53 -13.04
C GLN A 179 9.56 -27.70 -12.07
N GLN A 180 9.64 -27.43 -10.77
CA GLN A 180 9.73 -28.46 -9.73
C GLN A 180 8.45 -29.30 -9.65
N ARG A 181 7.27 -28.66 -9.67
CA ARG A 181 5.97 -29.37 -9.65
C ARG A 181 5.76 -30.25 -10.89
N ASN A 182 6.25 -29.81 -12.05
CA ASN A 182 6.22 -30.62 -13.27
C ASN A 182 7.19 -31.81 -13.24
N ALA A 183 8.27 -31.72 -12.46
CA ALA A 183 9.24 -32.80 -12.30
C ALA A 183 8.79 -33.85 -11.26
N ASP A 184 8.04 -33.44 -10.23
CA ASP A 184 7.49 -34.30 -9.18
C ASP A 184 5.95 -34.22 -9.09
N PRO A 185 5.20 -34.85 -10.04
CA PRO A 185 3.74 -34.77 -10.11
C PRO A 185 2.99 -35.43 -8.93
N THR A 186 3.70 -36.10 -8.01
CA THR A 186 3.10 -36.79 -6.86
C THR A 186 2.91 -35.93 -5.62
N ALA A 187 3.30 -34.64 -5.64
CA ALA A 187 3.20 -33.74 -4.47
C ALA A 187 1.86 -32.99 -4.35
N GLU A 188 0.96 -33.09 -5.34
CA GLU A 188 -0.23 -32.23 -5.47
C GLU A 188 -1.57 -32.97 -5.26
N GLU A 189 -1.58 -34.18 -4.69
CA GLU A 189 -2.84 -34.81 -4.22
C GLU A 189 -3.18 -34.35 -2.79
N GLY A 190 -3.53 -33.07 -2.68
CA GLY A 190 -3.88 -32.47 -1.40
C GLY A 190 -5.11 -31.56 -1.43
N LEU A 191 -5.79 -31.34 -2.55
CA LEU A 191 -6.99 -30.50 -2.62
C LEU A 191 -8.00 -31.01 -3.68
N ALA A 192 -9.02 -31.74 -3.19
CA ALA A 192 -10.40 -31.76 -3.72
C ALA A 192 -10.69 -32.16 -5.18
N GLY A 193 -10.05 -33.21 -5.72
CA GLY A 193 -10.41 -33.75 -7.06
C GLY A 193 -10.57 -35.27 -7.20
N ALA A 194 -10.00 -36.09 -6.32
CA ALA A 194 -9.82 -37.52 -6.57
C ALA A 194 -10.86 -38.46 -5.91
N SER A 195 -12.01 -37.94 -5.42
CA SER A 195 -13.05 -38.79 -4.78
C SER A 195 -14.31 -39.00 -5.63
N LEU A 196 -14.23 -38.78 -6.95
CA LEU A 196 -15.34 -39.04 -7.89
C LEU A 196 -15.02 -40.10 -8.96
N LEU A 197 -13.84 -40.72 -8.88
CA LEU A 197 -13.38 -41.71 -9.87
C LEU A 197 -13.60 -43.17 -9.43
N ASP A 198 -14.02 -43.42 -8.17
CA ASP A 198 -14.23 -44.77 -7.62
C ASP A 198 -15.69 -45.27 -7.73
N ALA A 199 -16.57 -44.53 -8.41
CA ALA A 199 -17.98 -44.93 -8.60
C ALA A 199 -18.40 -45.13 -10.07
N VAL A 200 -17.45 -45.20 -11.01
CA VAL A 200 -17.76 -45.59 -12.40
C VAL A 200 -17.53 -47.10 -12.56
N ASP A 201 -18.61 -47.85 -12.39
CA ASP A 201 -18.74 -49.24 -12.83
C ASP A 201 -18.57 -49.31 -14.36
N VAL A 202 -17.45 -49.87 -14.82
CA VAL A 202 -17.04 -49.93 -16.24
C VAL A 202 -17.72 -51.05 -17.05
N ASN A 203 -18.83 -51.61 -16.56
CA ASN A 203 -19.52 -52.72 -17.26
C ASN A 203 -20.99 -52.46 -17.62
N ALA A 204 -21.43 -51.19 -17.64
CA ALA A 204 -22.76 -50.83 -18.14
C ALA A 204 -22.76 -50.60 -19.67
N PRO A 205 -23.67 -51.21 -20.45
CA PRO A 205 -23.70 -51.06 -21.90
C PRO A 205 -24.25 -49.71 -22.37
N SER A 206 -23.79 -49.34 -23.57
CA SER A 206 -23.80 -48.03 -24.24
C SER A 206 -25.17 -47.37 -24.52
N ALA A 207 -25.24 -46.02 -24.39
CA ALA A 207 -25.69 -45.00 -25.38
C ALA A 207 -26.10 -43.66 -24.69
N PRO A 208 -26.32 -42.53 -25.40
CA PRO A 208 -25.33 -41.71 -26.09
C PRO A 208 -25.28 -40.24 -25.60
N SER A 209 -24.17 -39.56 -25.90
CA SER A 209 -24.04 -38.11 -26.17
C SER A 209 -24.70 -37.10 -25.24
N SER A 210 -23.88 -36.32 -24.50
CA SER A 210 -24.26 -34.96 -24.15
C SER A 210 -23.05 -34.03 -24.21
N THR A 211 -22.95 -33.32 -25.33
CA THR A 211 -22.12 -32.14 -25.59
C THR A 211 -22.56 -30.93 -24.73
N ALA A 212 -23.03 -31.13 -23.50
CA ALA A 212 -23.53 -30.05 -22.64
C ALA A 212 -22.54 -29.62 -21.54
N ALA A 213 -21.42 -30.33 -21.35
CA ALA A 213 -20.45 -30.05 -20.29
C ALA A 213 -19.22 -29.23 -20.75
N GLN A 214 -19.27 -28.60 -21.94
CA GLN A 214 -18.23 -27.65 -22.41
C GLN A 214 -18.73 -26.19 -22.52
N SER A 215 -19.92 -25.87 -22.01
CA SER A 215 -20.46 -24.49 -22.10
C SER A 215 -20.53 -23.72 -20.78
N SER A 216 -20.09 -24.27 -19.65
CA SER A 216 -20.22 -23.61 -18.35
C SER A 216 -18.97 -22.87 -17.84
N ILE A 217 -17.84 -22.86 -18.57
CA ILE A 217 -16.64 -22.09 -18.15
C ILE A 217 -16.49 -20.75 -18.91
N ILE A 218 -17.18 -20.55 -20.05
CA ILE A 218 -17.22 -19.23 -20.72
C ILE A 218 -18.32 -18.31 -20.13
N GLY A 219 -19.21 -18.84 -19.28
CA GLY A 219 -20.32 -18.07 -18.70
C GLY A 219 -20.00 -17.25 -17.45
N TYR A 220 -18.85 -17.47 -16.79
CA TYR A 220 -18.60 -16.87 -15.46
C TYR A 220 -17.96 -15.46 -15.50
N PHE A 221 -17.46 -15.01 -16.65
CA PHE A 221 -16.83 -13.67 -16.78
C PHE A 221 -17.64 -12.66 -17.61
N ALA A 222 -18.84 -13.01 -18.09
CA ALA A 222 -19.65 -12.11 -18.92
C ALA A 222 -20.79 -11.41 -18.17
N GLN A 223 -21.15 -11.82 -16.94
CA GLN A 223 -22.37 -11.33 -16.29
C GLN A 223 -22.18 -10.09 -15.38
N GLU A 224 -20.94 -9.63 -15.16
CA GLU A 224 -20.69 -8.45 -14.30
C GLU A 224 -20.28 -7.20 -15.10
N ALA A 225 -19.87 -7.36 -16.36
CA ALA A 225 -19.53 -6.23 -17.24
C ALA A 225 -20.77 -5.49 -17.81
N GLU A 226 -21.96 -6.12 -17.86
CA GLU A 226 -23.19 -5.46 -18.35
C GLU A 226 -23.89 -4.58 -17.29
N ALA A 227 -23.71 -4.88 -16.00
CA ALA A 227 -24.28 -4.07 -14.92
C ALA A 227 -23.57 -2.71 -14.80
N ALA A 228 -22.25 -2.66 -15.04
CA ALA A 228 -21.49 -1.42 -15.03
C ALA A 228 -21.76 -0.52 -16.25
N TYR A 229 -22.09 -1.10 -17.42
CA TYR A 229 -22.37 -0.34 -18.64
C TYR A 229 -23.80 0.21 -18.71
N SER A 230 -24.80 -0.54 -18.22
CA SER A 230 -26.21 -0.10 -18.26
C SER A 230 -26.54 1.04 -17.28
N GLN A 231 -25.73 1.25 -16.24
CA GLN A 231 -25.89 2.37 -15.31
C GLN A 231 -25.16 3.65 -15.77
N ALA A 232 -24.23 3.55 -16.73
CA ALA A 232 -23.48 4.68 -17.29
C ALA A 232 -24.10 5.25 -18.58
N ALA A 233 -24.96 4.51 -19.29
CA ALA A 233 -25.52 4.91 -20.59
C ALA A 233 -26.95 5.51 -20.56
N ALA A 234 -27.59 5.62 -19.39
CA ALA A 234 -28.97 6.12 -19.27
C ALA A 234 -29.05 7.56 -18.73
N LYS A 235 -28.51 8.54 -19.46
CA LYS A 235 -29.03 9.92 -19.48
C LYS A 235 -28.86 10.56 -20.86
N PRO A 236 -29.79 10.35 -21.80
CA PRO A 236 -30.06 11.33 -22.83
C PRO A 236 -30.97 12.43 -22.26
N ALA A 237 -30.66 13.66 -22.65
CA ALA A 237 -31.39 14.87 -22.36
C ALA A 237 -32.90 14.74 -22.59
N SER A 238 -33.68 15.34 -21.70
CA SER A 238 -35.02 15.83 -22.05
C SER A 238 -35.18 17.20 -21.43
N SER A 239 -34.73 18.19 -22.20
CA SER A 239 -35.34 19.50 -22.23
C SER A 239 -36.76 19.33 -22.76
N LEU A 240 -37.76 19.55 -21.91
CA LEU A 240 -39.09 19.95 -22.39
C LEU A 240 -39.55 21.14 -21.56
N PHE A 241 -39.13 22.29 -22.06
CA PHE A 241 -39.66 23.62 -21.81
C PHE A 241 -41.05 23.72 -22.45
N LEU A 242 -41.94 24.51 -21.83
CA LEU A 242 -43.20 25.08 -22.39
C LEU A 242 -44.38 24.08 -22.52
N LEU A 243 -45.66 24.38 -22.21
CA LEU A 243 -46.42 25.64 -22.24
C LEU A 243 -47.80 25.38 -21.55
N ALA A 244 -48.42 26.46 -21.06
CA ALA A 244 -49.84 26.68 -20.73
C ALA A 244 -50.37 26.27 -19.33
#